data_AF-A0A949H8L2-F1
#
_entry.id   AF-A0A949H8L2-F1
#
_cell.length_a   1.000
_cell.length_b   1.000
_cell.length_c   1.000
_cell.angle_alpha   90.00
_cell.angle_beta   90.00
_cell.angle_gamma   90.00
#
_symmetry.space_group_name_H-M   'P 1'
#
loop_
_entity.id
_entity.type
_entity.pdbx_description
1 polymer ?
#
loop_
_entity_poly.entity_id
_entity_poly.type
_entity_poly.pdbx_seq_one_letter_code
_entity_poly.pdbx_strand_id
1 'polypeptide(L)'
;MNLQLAAWRRAPRLLFVALVSAWCCGACATPPVAADPTVTPVAEADPALRRVPTATPAAPLPDPTVVDLTQLPEVLAARQYLEAGNFAAAVELLTRVYQAHRDDPVAAELLAEAHLAWGRSWLAASQGAPAAVDAARAEFERGLALDPPPGAVRTDLATQQGLAASFVAAAADLDAIDAGGLTLDEQVARSGAALTAAQSITATDSAYPGAAWLNARALTAGGETLLRSVSEQPGADDAERVVAAQQSCTLARELVPGLERAAACLEQVARLTATPTAVPAAAGKLVVQRINQDDDPTCVSLRVVGVSTTGWTLAFDGSGLRGTFDGAGNVRVCGLASRQEGTMRILGRSGAAVSGGIFPVRGGDIFVATWQR
;
A
#
# COMPACT_ATOMS: atom_id res chain seq x y z
N MET A 1 11.44 47.92 18.49
CA MET A 1 12.27 46.93 19.22
C MET A 1 11.73 45.56 18.86
N ASN A 2 12.04 44.98 17.70
CA ASN A 2 13.33 44.39 17.30
C ASN A 2 13.92 43.46 18.36
N LEU A 3 13.64 42.15 18.22
CA LEU A 3 14.65 41.10 18.22
C LEU A 3 14.10 39.85 17.51
N GLN A 4 14.64 39.65 16.31
CA GLN A 4 14.64 38.42 15.54
C GLN A 4 15.56 37.37 16.21
N LEU A 5 15.25 36.09 15.99
CA LEU A 5 16.14 34.93 15.83
C LEU A 5 15.21 33.76 15.42
N ALA A 6 14.97 33.43 14.15
CA ALA A 6 15.88 32.91 13.13
C ALA A 6 16.71 31.70 13.60
N ALA A 7 16.38 30.51 13.05
CA ALA A 7 17.30 29.45 12.61
C ALA A 7 16.91 28.03 13.09
N TRP A 8 16.03 27.35 12.37
CA TRP A 8 16.11 25.89 12.18
C TRP A 8 15.92 25.57 10.68
N ARG A 9 16.97 25.82 9.91
CA ARG A 9 17.19 25.20 8.59
C ARG A 9 18.18 24.06 8.79
N ARG A 10 17.93 22.95 8.06
CA ARG A 10 18.75 21.73 7.87
C ARG A 10 18.48 20.60 8.87
N ALA A 11 17.38 19.88 8.62
CA ALA A 11 17.37 18.43 8.84
C ALA A 11 17.88 17.74 7.56
N PRO A 12 18.76 16.73 7.65
CA PRO A 12 19.27 16.04 6.48
C PRO A 12 18.13 15.25 5.83
N ARG A 13 17.94 15.46 4.52
CA ARG A 13 17.23 14.53 3.64
C ARG A 13 17.97 13.20 3.70
N LEU A 14 17.53 12.30 4.58
CA LEU A 14 17.95 10.91 4.54
C LEU A 14 17.29 10.30 3.30
N LEU A 15 18.17 10.08 2.34
CA LEU A 15 17.97 9.61 1.00
C LEU A 15 17.52 8.14 1.07
N PHE A 16 16.22 7.87 1.11
CA PHE A 16 15.67 6.56 0.71
C PHE A 16 15.64 6.53 -0.82
N VAL A 17 16.82 6.36 -1.42
CA VAL A 17 17.01 6.07 -2.84
C VAL A 17 17.82 4.78 -2.93
N ALA A 18 17.11 3.67 -2.99
CA ALA A 18 17.54 2.35 -3.44
C ALA A 18 16.21 1.59 -3.65
N LEU A 19 15.87 0.95 -4.77
CA LEU A 19 16.68 0.49 -5.89
C LEU A 19 15.68 0.11 -7.01
N VAL A 20 15.28 1.05 -7.87
CA VAL A 20 14.50 0.73 -9.09
C VAL A 20 15.04 1.58 -10.22
N SER A 21 16.03 1.05 -10.95
CA SER A 21 16.26 1.32 -12.39
C SER A 21 17.66 0.88 -12.81
N ALA A 22 17.83 -0.43 -13.00
CA ALA A 22 18.77 -0.93 -13.99
C ALA A 22 18.08 -2.13 -14.62
N TRP A 23 17.37 -1.90 -15.72
CA TRP A 23 16.97 -2.85 -16.76
C TRP A 23 16.18 -2.06 -17.82
N CYS A 24 16.91 -1.26 -18.61
CA CYS A 24 16.45 -0.73 -19.89
C CYS A 24 17.68 -0.39 -20.76
N CYS A 25 18.61 -1.35 -20.89
CA CYS A 25 19.52 -1.39 -22.04
C CYS A 25 18.95 -2.39 -23.06
N GLY A 26 17.75 -2.10 -23.56
CA GLY A 26 17.13 -2.80 -24.67
C GLY A 26 17.20 -1.91 -25.90
N ALA A 27 18.17 -2.19 -26.77
CA ALA A 27 18.30 -1.78 -28.16
C ALA A 27 17.46 -0.57 -28.62
N CYS A 28 18.10 0.58 -28.82
CA CYS A 28 17.62 1.62 -29.72
C CYS A 28 17.58 1.07 -31.15
N ALA A 29 16.50 0.39 -31.51
CA ALA A 29 16.16 0.15 -32.91
C ALA A 29 15.61 1.47 -33.46
N THR A 30 16.42 2.15 -34.27
CA THR A 30 15.95 3.27 -35.10
C THR A 30 14.77 2.78 -35.95
N PRO A 31 13.59 3.43 -35.89
CA PRO A 31 12.49 3.08 -36.76
C PRO A 31 12.92 3.29 -38.23
N PRO A 32 12.53 2.41 -39.15
CA PRO A 32 12.75 2.65 -40.57
C PRO A 32 12.02 3.93 -40.97
N VAL A 33 12.76 4.85 -41.59
CA VAL A 33 12.23 6.04 -42.24
C VAL A 33 11.22 5.58 -43.29
N ALA A 34 9.93 5.78 -43.02
CA ALA A 34 8.88 5.55 -44.01
C ALA A 34 9.08 6.56 -45.15
N ALA A 35 9.11 6.04 -46.38
CA ALA A 35 9.25 6.85 -47.58
C ALA A 35 8.08 7.84 -47.69
N ASP A 36 8.41 9.09 -48.03
CA ASP A 36 7.43 10.13 -48.34
C ASP A 36 6.45 9.64 -49.43
N PRO A 37 5.15 9.92 -49.30
CA PRO A 37 4.20 9.63 -50.37
C PRO A 37 4.51 10.51 -51.58
N THR A 38 4.88 9.86 -52.69
CA THR A 38 4.99 10.48 -54.02
C THR A 38 3.66 11.16 -54.37
N VAL A 39 3.65 12.49 -54.32
CA VAL A 39 2.55 13.31 -54.82
C VAL A 39 2.48 13.13 -56.33
N THR A 40 1.42 12.50 -56.81
CA THR A 40 1.12 12.43 -58.24
C THR A 40 0.50 13.78 -58.64
N PRO A 41 1.08 14.54 -59.58
CA PRO A 41 0.47 15.77 -60.05
C PRO A 41 -0.83 15.43 -60.78
N VAL A 42 -1.95 15.92 -60.25
CA VAL A 42 -3.25 15.87 -60.91
C VAL A 42 -3.18 16.76 -62.15
N ALA A 43 -3.51 16.17 -63.29
CA ALA A 43 -3.56 16.82 -64.58
C ALA A 43 -4.48 18.05 -64.55
N GLU A 44 -3.94 19.14 -65.07
CA GLU A 44 -4.58 20.41 -65.35
C GLU A 44 -5.79 20.18 -66.28
N ALA A 45 -6.99 20.36 -65.76
CA ALA A 45 -8.22 20.27 -66.53
C ALA A 45 -8.48 21.58 -67.29
N ASP A 46 -8.58 21.41 -68.61
CA ASP A 46 -9.06 22.29 -69.66
C ASP A 46 -9.90 23.53 -69.22
N PRO A 47 -9.47 24.77 -69.54
CA PRO A 47 -10.20 26.00 -69.20
C PRO A 47 -11.38 26.33 -70.13
N ALA A 48 -11.77 25.46 -71.07
CA ALA A 48 -12.86 25.75 -71.98
C ALA A 48 -14.22 25.19 -71.48
N LEU A 49 -15.15 26.12 -71.18
CA LEU A 49 -16.61 25.94 -71.04
C LEU A 49 -17.16 25.68 -69.63
N ARG A 50 -17.22 26.73 -68.81
CA ARG A 50 -18.30 26.87 -67.81
C ARG A 50 -18.72 28.34 -67.64
N ARG A 51 -19.61 28.81 -68.51
CA ARG A 51 -20.41 30.01 -68.23
C ARG A 51 -21.48 29.62 -67.22
N VAL A 52 -21.20 29.86 -65.94
CA VAL A 52 -22.20 29.77 -64.87
C VAL A 52 -23.02 31.07 -64.89
N PRO A 53 -24.37 31.02 -64.90
CA PRO A 53 -25.19 32.22 -64.79
C PRO A 53 -24.88 32.94 -63.47
N THR A 54 -24.57 34.23 -63.57
CA THR A 54 -24.35 35.13 -62.43
C THR A 54 -25.62 35.20 -61.60
N ALA A 55 -25.66 34.45 -60.50
CA ALA A 55 -26.73 34.54 -59.52
C ALA A 55 -26.66 35.90 -58.83
N THR A 56 -27.80 36.60 -58.78
CA THR A 56 -28.02 37.81 -57.98
C THR A 56 -27.48 37.62 -56.56
N PRO A 57 -26.75 38.59 -55.98
CA PRO A 57 -26.23 38.48 -54.62
C PRO A 57 -27.38 38.20 -53.65
N ALA A 58 -27.32 37.05 -52.99
CA ALA A 58 -28.25 36.71 -51.91
C ALA A 58 -28.16 37.78 -50.83
N ALA A 59 -29.31 38.26 -50.35
CA ALA A 59 -29.36 39.15 -49.21
C ALA A 59 -28.55 38.54 -48.05
N PRO A 60 -27.77 39.33 -47.30
CA PRO A 60 -27.02 38.81 -46.15
C PRO A 60 -28.00 38.10 -45.22
N LEU A 61 -27.73 36.81 -44.96
CA LEU A 61 -28.45 36.08 -43.94
C LEU A 61 -28.29 36.85 -42.62
N PRO A 62 -29.36 37.02 -41.82
CA PRO A 62 -29.23 37.63 -40.51
C PRO A 62 -28.17 36.86 -39.73
N ASP A 63 -27.24 37.59 -39.09
CA ASP A 63 -26.22 36.97 -38.25
C ASP A 63 -26.92 36.06 -37.22
N PRO A 64 -26.43 34.83 -37.03
CA PRO A 64 -27.01 33.93 -36.04
C PRO A 64 -27.02 34.66 -34.69
N THR A 65 -28.20 34.75 -34.09
CA THR A 65 -28.35 35.37 -32.77
C THR A 65 -27.56 34.54 -31.78
N VAL A 66 -26.43 35.08 -31.29
CA VAL A 66 -25.62 34.44 -30.26
C VAL A 66 -26.47 34.41 -28.99
N VAL A 67 -26.98 33.23 -28.64
CA VAL A 67 -27.73 33.01 -27.40
C VAL A 67 -26.72 32.88 -26.27
N ASP A 68 -26.80 33.77 -25.28
CA ASP A 68 -26.01 33.62 -24.05
C ASP A 68 -26.60 32.49 -23.21
N LEU A 69 -25.98 31.30 -23.30
CA LEU A 69 -26.41 30.12 -22.57
C LEU A 69 -26.42 30.32 -21.05
N THR A 70 -25.62 31.25 -20.51
CA THR A 70 -25.52 31.48 -19.06
C THR A 70 -26.78 32.14 -18.47
N GLN A 71 -27.61 32.75 -19.32
CA GLN A 71 -28.86 33.42 -18.92
C GLN A 71 -30.10 32.56 -19.18
N LEU A 72 -29.94 31.34 -19.71
CA LEU A 72 -31.07 30.44 -19.90
C LEU A 72 -31.70 30.10 -18.53
N PRO A 73 -33.04 30.14 -18.40
CA PRO A 73 -33.73 29.80 -17.15
C PRO A 73 -33.34 28.43 -16.60
N GLU A 74 -33.07 27.45 -17.48
CA GLU A 74 -32.62 26.11 -17.13
C GLU A 74 -31.23 26.10 -16.48
N VAL A 75 -30.30 26.93 -16.97
CA VAL A 75 -28.95 27.05 -16.42
C VAL A 75 -29.00 27.75 -15.06
N LEU A 76 -29.81 28.79 -14.92
CA LEU A 76 -30.02 29.47 -13.64
C LEU A 76 -30.65 28.52 -12.60
N ALA A 77 -31.64 27.72 -13.00
CA ALA A 77 -32.25 26.70 -12.14
C ALA A 77 -31.24 25.60 -11.76
N ALA A 78 -30.42 25.14 -12.71
CA ALA A 78 -29.37 24.16 -12.42
C ALA A 78 -28.36 24.67 -11.40
N ARG A 79 -27.97 25.95 -11.48
CA ARG A 79 -27.08 26.58 -10.49
C ARG A 79 -27.69 26.58 -9.08
N GLN A 80 -28.97 26.92 -8.97
CA GLN A 80 -29.68 26.84 -7.68
C GLN A 80 -29.70 25.41 -7.12
N TYR A 81 -29.86 24.39 -7.97
CA TYR A 81 -29.78 23.00 -7.55
C TYR A 81 -28.38 22.60 -7.10
N LEU A 82 -27.31 23.07 -7.76
CA LEU A 82 -25.93 22.85 -7.32
C LEU A 82 -25.66 23.47 -5.94
N GLU A 83 -26.12 24.71 -5.72
CA GLU A 83 -26.02 25.40 -4.43
C GLU A 83 -26.80 24.68 -3.33
N ALA A 84 -27.95 24.08 -3.66
CA ALA A 84 -28.77 23.28 -2.75
C ALA A 84 -28.24 21.85 -2.52
N GLY A 85 -27.14 21.46 -3.19
CA GLY A 85 -26.61 20.09 -3.13
C GLY A 85 -27.47 19.05 -3.86
N ASN A 86 -28.45 19.46 -4.67
CA ASN A 86 -29.25 18.58 -5.52
C ASN A 86 -28.56 18.38 -6.88
N PHE A 87 -27.41 17.72 -6.84
CA PHE A 87 -26.55 17.51 -8.01
C PHE A 87 -27.26 16.75 -9.15
N ALA A 88 -28.09 15.77 -8.82
CA ALA A 88 -28.82 14.98 -9.80
C ALA A 88 -29.78 15.84 -10.64
N ALA A 89 -30.56 16.72 -10.01
CA ALA A 89 -31.47 17.62 -10.72
C ALA A 89 -30.73 18.66 -11.58
N ALA A 90 -29.58 19.17 -11.08
CA ALA A 90 -28.74 20.09 -11.84
C ALA A 90 -28.18 19.43 -13.12
N VAL A 91 -27.62 18.22 -13.00
CA VAL A 91 -27.08 17.46 -14.13
C VAL A 91 -28.17 17.11 -15.15
N GLU A 92 -29.37 16.75 -14.70
CA GLU A 92 -30.50 16.48 -15.61
C GLU A 92 -30.89 17.71 -16.44
N LEU A 93 -30.96 18.89 -15.81
CA LEU A 93 -31.23 20.15 -16.51
C LEU A 93 -30.12 20.50 -17.50
N LEU A 94 -28.87 20.45 -17.06
CA LEU A 94 -27.72 20.80 -17.90
C LEU A 94 -27.49 19.78 -19.02
N THR A 95 -27.87 18.52 -18.84
CA THR A 95 -27.88 17.53 -19.92
C THR A 95 -28.82 17.96 -21.04
N ARG A 96 -30.01 18.50 -20.72
CA ARG A 96 -30.93 19.00 -21.74
C ARG A 96 -30.36 20.21 -22.48
N VAL A 97 -29.73 21.14 -21.76
CA VAL A 97 -29.05 22.30 -22.35
C VAL A 97 -27.92 21.84 -23.28
N TYR A 98 -27.08 20.90 -22.84
CA TYR A 98 -26.02 20.32 -23.65
C TYR A 98 -26.54 19.64 -24.92
N GLN A 99 -27.63 18.87 -24.84
CA GLN A 99 -28.20 18.22 -26.03
C GLN A 99 -28.78 19.23 -27.03
N ALA A 100 -29.36 20.33 -26.55
CA ALA A 100 -29.89 21.39 -27.41
C ALA A 100 -28.78 22.24 -28.08
N HIS A 101 -27.62 22.35 -27.42
CA HIS A 101 -26.50 23.20 -27.83
C HIS A 101 -25.18 22.40 -27.92
N ARG A 102 -25.23 21.23 -28.59
CA ARG A 102 -24.11 20.27 -28.57
C ARG A 102 -22.81 20.80 -29.18
N ASP A 103 -22.92 21.73 -30.13
CA ASP A 103 -21.77 22.35 -30.79
C ASP A 103 -21.21 23.55 -30.02
N ASP A 104 -21.86 23.95 -28.91
CA ASP A 104 -21.42 25.07 -28.08
C ASP A 104 -20.51 24.57 -26.93
N PRO A 105 -19.23 24.98 -26.88
CA PRO A 105 -18.31 24.54 -25.84
C PRO A 105 -18.73 24.99 -24.43
N VAL A 106 -19.51 26.07 -24.29
CA VAL A 106 -20.01 26.54 -22.99
C VAL A 106 -21.02 25.55 -22.41
N ALA A 107 -21.83 24.92 -23.26
CA ALA A 107 -22.79 23.91 -22.79
C ALA A 107 -22.07 22.67 -22.22
N ALA A 108 -20.99 22.24 -22.87
CA ALA A 108 -20.13 21.16 -22.38
C ALA A 108 -19.43 21.53 -21.07
N GLU A 109 -18.90 22.76 -20.97
CA GLU A 109 -18.24 23.26 -19.75
C GLU A 109 -19.20 23.32 -18.55
N LEU A 110 -20.42 23.84 -18.72
CA LEU A 110 -21.42 23.92 -17.65
C LEU A 110 -21.80 22.54 -17.10
N LEU A 111 -22.03 21.56 -17.98
CA LEU A 111 -22.35 20.20 -17.55
C LEU A 111 -21.15 19.50 -16.90
N ALA A 112 -19.94 19.74 -17.40
CA ALA A 112 -18.71 19.23 -16.81
C ALA A 112 -18.46 19.81 -15.41
N GLU A 113 -18.74 21.11 -15.21
CA GLU A 113 -18.67 21.78 -13.90
C GLU A 113 -19.66 21.16 -12.89
N ALA A 114 -20.87 20.82 -13.33
CA ALA A 114 -21.85 20.14 -12.48
C ALA A 114 -21.38 18.75 -12.04
N HIS A 115 -20.78 17.96 -12.94
CA HIS A 115 -20.17 16.67 -12.59
C HIS A 115 -18.97 16.84 -11.65
N LEU A 116 -18.13 17.87 -11.84
CA LEU A 116 -17.04 18.18 -10.93
C LEU A 116 -17.55 18.49 -9.52
N ALA A 117 -18.61 19.30 -9.40
CA ALA A 117 -19.25 19.62 -8.13
C ALA A 117 -19.85 18.37 -7.46
N TRP A 118 -20.49 17.49 -8.24
CA TRP A 118 -21.04 16.24 -7.72
C TRP A 118 -19.96 15.28 -7.25
N GLY A 119 -18.89 15.09 -8.01
CA GLY A 119 -17.77 14.26 -7.56
C GLY A 119 -17.11 14.80 -6.29
N ARG A 120 -16.96 16.13 -6.17
CA ARG A 120 -16.46 16.77 -4.94
C ARG A 120 -17.37 16.52 -3.73
N SER A 121 -18.69 16.46 -3.91
CA SER A 121 -19.61 16.18 -2.81
C SER A 121 -19.51 14.74 -2.31
N TRP A 122 -19.30 13.78 -3.21
CA TRP A 122 -18.96 12.40 -2.84
C TRP A 122 -17.65 12.31 -2.04
N LEU A 123 -16.59 13.02 -2.47
CA LEU A 123 -15.33 13.05 -1.73
C LEU A 123 -15.50 13.64 -0.33
N ALA A 124 -16.22 14.76 -0.20
CA ALA A 124 -16.49 15.39 1.09
C ALA A 124 -17.26 14.46 2.04
N ALA A 125 -18.23 13.69 1.52
CA ALA A 125 -19.00 12.73 2.30
C ALA A 125 -18.24 11.41 2.57
N SER A 126 -17.20 11.10 1.80
CA SER A 126 -16.55 9.77 1.82
C SER A 126 -15.94 9.39 3.16
N GLN A 127 -15.43 10.37 3.92
CA GLN A 127 -14.55 10.13 5.08
C GLN A 127 -13.38 9.16 4.76
N GLY A 128 -12.95 9.08 3.50
CA GLY A 128 -11.93 8.15 3.03
C GLY A 128 -12.42 6.74 2.69
N ALA A 129 -13.73 6.48 2.65
CA ALA A 129 -14.29 5.20 2.23
C ALA A 129 -14.03 4.95 0.73
N PRO A 130 -13.36 3.86 0.32
CA PRO A 130 -12.98 3.61 -1.07
C PRO A 130 -14.16 3.62 -2.06
N ALA A 131 -15.32 3.06 -1.68
CA ALA A 131 -16.50 3.03 -2.54
C ALA A 131 -17.06 4.44 -2.85
N ALA A 132 -17.00 5.36 -1.89
CA ALA A 132 -17.44 6.74 -2.11
C ALA A 132 -16.43 7.53 -2.97
N VAL A 133 -15.13 7.27 -2.81
CA VAL A 133 -14.09 7.83 -3.69
C VAL A 133 -14.22 7.29 -5.12
N ASP A 134 -14.59 6.02 -5.28
CA ASP A 134 -14.86 5.43 -6.59
C ASP A 134 -16.09 6.05 -7.27
N ALA A 135 -17.16 6.33 -6.51
CA ALA A 135 -18.31 7.06 -7.00
C ALA A 135 -17.94 8.49 -7.44
N ALA A 136 -17.08 9.19 -6.69
CA ALA A 136 -16.56 10.49 -7.08
C ALA A 136 -15.75 10.41 -8.39
N ARG A 137 -14.87 9.41 -8.52
CA ARG A 137 -14.08 9.17 -9.75
C ARG A 137 -14.99 9.03 -10.96
N ALA A 138 -16.07 8.26 -10.84
CA ALA A 138 -17.01 8.05 -11.94
C ALA A 138 -17.68 9.37 -12.40
N GLU A 139 -17.99 10.29 -11.48
CA GLU A 139 -18.50 11.62 -11.87
C GLU A 139 -17.44 12.45 -12.59
N PHE A 140 -16.19 12.44 -12.13
CA PHE A 140 -15.11 13.15 -12.83
C PHE A 140 -14.87 12.60 -14.24
N GLU A 141 -14.94 11.27 -14.42
CA GLU A 141 -14.83 10.63 -15.73
C GLU A 141 -15.98 11.03 -16.66
N ARG A 142 -17.22 11.12 -16.15
CA ARG A 142 -18.36 11.63 -16.93
C ARG A 142 -18.16 13.10 -17.34
N GLY A 143 -17.64 13.93 -16.44
CA GLY A 143 -17.30 15.32 -16.75
C GLY A 143 -16.23 15.44 -17.86
N LEU A 144 -15.19 14.60 -17.82
CA LEU A 144 -14.14 14.56 -18.86
C LEU A 144 -14.65 14.03 -20.20
N ALA A 145 -15.59 13.09 -20.19
CA ALA A 145 -16.17 12.50 -21.40
C ALA A 145 -16.96 13.50 -22.26
N LEU A 146 -17.33 14.66 -21.68
CA LEU A 146 -17.97 15.77 -22.39
C LEU A 146 -16.99 16.59 -23.25
N ASP A 147 -15.68 16.33 -23.12
CA ASP A 147 -14.58 17.06 -23.76
C ASP A 147 -14.69 18.59 -23.56
N PRO A 148 -14.78 19.08 -22.30
CA PRO A 148 -14.88 20.51 -22.05
C PRO A 148 -13.64 21.25 -22.61
N PRO A 149 -13.80 22.53 -23.00
CA PRO A 149 -12.70 23.31 -23.53
C PRO A 149 -11.49 23.33 -22.58
N PRO A 150 -10.25 23.46 -23.09
CA PRO A 150 -9.08 23.60 -22.24
C PRO A 150 -9.25 24.76 -21.26
N GLY A 151 -9.12 24.50 -19.96
CA GLY A 151 -9.38 25.47 -18.91
C GLY A 151 -9.39 24.84 -17.52
N ALA A 152 -9.77 25.65 -16.52
CA ALA A 152 -9.75 25.24 -15.12
C ALA A 152 -10.62 24.01 -14.85
N VAL A 153 -11.85 23.95 -15.41
CA VAL A 153 -12.77 22.83 -15.20
C VAL A 153 -12.17 21.52 -15.72
N ARG A 154 -11.61 21.51 -16.94
CA ARG A 154 -10.96 20.31 -17.51
C ARG A 154 -9.74 19.87 -16.70
N THR A 155 -8.90 20.82 -16.29
CA THR A 155 -7.72 20.54 -15.45
C THR A 155 -8.12 19.98 -14.11
N ASP A 156 -9.09 20.60 -13.42
CA ASP A 156 -9.59 20.14 -12.13
C ASP A 156 -10.20 18.74 -12.21
N LEU A 157 -11.02 18.48 -13.23
CA LEU A 157 -11.58 17.15 -13.48
C LEU A 157 -10.49 16.09 -13.68
N ALA A 158 -9.49 16.37 -14.52
CA ALA A 158 -8.39 15.45 -14.78
C ALA A 158 -7.54 15.18 -13.52
N THR A 159 -7.23 16.24 -12.75
CA THR A 159 -6.49 16.10 -11.49
C THR A 159 -7.28 15.29 -10.47
N GLN A 160 -8.56 15.61 -10.25
CA GLN A 160 -9.39 14.90 -9.26
C GLN A 160 -9.66 13.44 -9.66
N GLN A 161 -9.86 13.17 -10.96
CA GLN A 161 -9.99 11.82 -11.49
C GLN A 161 -8.71 10.99 -11.26
N GLY A 162 -7.54 11.55 -11.53
CA GLY A 162 -6.25 10.89 -11.29
C GLY A 162 -5.96 10.60 -9.81
N LEU A 163 -6.32 11.54 -8.91
CA LEU A 163 -6.20 11.35 -7.46
C LEU A 163 -7.15 10.26 -6.96
N ALA A 164 -8.42 10.28 -7.37
CA ALA A 164 -9.41 9.28 -6.98
C ALA A 164 -9.05 7.89 -7.51
N ALA A 165 -8.55 7.78 -8.75
CA ALA A 165 -8.08 6.52 -9.30
C ALA A 165 -6.89 5.94 -8.51
N SER A 166 -5.90 6.76 -8.20
CA SER A 166 -4.75 6.37 -7.37
C SER A 166 -5.19 5.92 -5.97
N PHE A 167 -6.17 6.62 -5.37
CA PHE A 167 -6.71 6.27 -4.05
C PHE A 167 -7.38 4.89 -4.06
N VAL A 168 -8.28 4.65 -5.02
CA VAL A 168 -9.01 3.37 -5.13
C VAL A 168 -8.05 2.21 -5.40
N ALA A 169 -7.06 2.40 -6.27
CA ALA A 169 -6.05 1.37 -6.55
C ALA A 169 -5.23 1.02 -5.30
N ALA A 170 -4.74 2.03 -4.58
CA ALA A 170 -3.99 1.82 -3.33
C ALA A 170 -4.84 1.15 -2.24
N ALA A 171 -6.12 1.54 -2.11
CA ALA A 171 -7.04 0.90 -1.19
C ALA A 171 -7.25 -0.58 -1.53
N ALA A 172 -7.42 -0.90 -2.82
CA ALA A 172 -7.56 -2.28 -3.28
C ALA A 172 -6.30 -3.13 -3.02
N ASP A 173 -5.11 -2.57 -3.18
CA ASP A 173 -3.85 -3.24 -2.82
C ASP A 173 -3.77 -3.57 -1.32
N LEU A 174 -4.21 -2.64 -0.46
CA LEU A 174 -4.25 -2.86 0.99
C LEU A 174 -5.31 -3.87 1.39
N ASP A 175 -6.49 -3.84 0.76
CA ASP A 175 -7.54 -4.84 0.98
C ASP A 175 -7.08 -6.24 0.55
N ALA A 176 -6.29 -6.36 -0.53
CA ALA A 176 -5.70 -7.63 -0.96
C ALA A 176 -4.65 -8.16 0.04
N ILE A 177 -3.84 -7.28 0.65
CA ILE A 177 -2.93 -7.66 1.74
C ILE A 177 -3.71 -8.19 2.94
N ASP A 178 -4.82 -7.53 3.28
CA ASP A 178 -5.64 -7.85 4.46
C ASP A 178 -6.45 -9.14 4.30
N ALA A 179 -6.88 -9.44 3.07
CA ALA A 179 -7.51 -10.70 2.73
C ALA A 179 -6.56 -11.91 2.89
N GLY A 180 -5.25 -11.67 2.93
CA GLY A 180 -4.23 -12.71 2.97
C GLY A 180 -4.13 -13.47 1.64
N GLY A 181 -3.42 -14.60 1.66
CA GLY A 181 -3.22 -15.44 0.46
C GLY A 181 -2.15 -14.94 -0.52
N LEU A 182 -1.58 -13.76 -0.27
CA LEU A 182 -0.43 -13.25 -1.01
C LEU A 182 0.89 -13.78 -0.43
N THR A 183 1.84 -14.05 -1.31
CA THR A 183 3.23 -14.31 -0.92
C THR A 183 3.88 -13.08 -0.28
N LEU A 184 4.97 -13.26 0.47
CA LEU A 184 5.68 -12.15 1.10
C LEU A 184 6.13 -11.10 0.06
N ASP A 185 6.66 -11.52 -1.08
CA ASP A 185 7.11 -10.63 -2.16
C ASP A 185 5.95 -9.81 -2.76
N GLU A 186 4.78 -10.43 -2.95
CA GLU A 186 3.58 -9.72 -3.42
C GLU A 186 3.09 -8.70 -2.40
N GLN A 187 3.17 -9.02 -1.10
CA GLN A 187 2.80 -8.08 -0.04
C GLN A 187 3.77 -6.90 0.04
N VAL A 188 5.08 -7.13 -0.15
CA VAL A 188 6.08 -6.06 -0.24
C VAL A 188 5.79 -5.16 -1.44
N ALA A 189 5.55 -5.74 -2.62
CA ALA A 189 5.27 -4.99 -3.83
C ALA A 189 4.00 -4.12 -3.70
N ARG A 190 2.91 -4.71 -3.20
CA ARG A 190 1.62 -4.00 -3.04
C ARG A 190 1.65 -2.94 -1.95
N SER A 191 2.28 -3.21 -0.81
CA SER A 191 2.40 -2.19 0.25
C SER A 191 3.27 -1.01 -0.20
N GLY A 192 4.33 -1.26 -0.95
CA GLY A 192 5.15 -0.21 -1.57
C GLY A 192 4.39 0.62 -2.62
N ALA A 193 3.59 -0.04 -3.47
CA ALA A 193 2.74 0.64 -4.46
C ALA A 193 1.68 1.52 -3.78
N ALA A 194 0.98 0.98 -2.78
CA ALA A 194 -0.01 1.72 -2.00
C ALA A 194 0.60 2.93 -1.27
N LEU A 195 1.79 2.78 -0.69
CA LEU A 195 2.50 3.89 -0.03
C LEU A 195 2.88 5.00 -1.03
N THR A 196 3.41 4.61 -2.19
CA THR A 196 3.79 5.56 -3.25
C THR A 196 2.57 6.35 -3.74
N ALA A 197 1.46 5.67 -3.98
CA ALA A 197 0.20 6.32 -4.37
C ALA A 197 -0.32 7.28 -3.28
N ALA A 198 -0.33 6.84 -2.02
CA ALA A 198 -0.78 7.68 -0.90
C ALA A 198 0.08 8.94 -0.69
N GLN A 199 1.40 8.82 -0.85
CA GLN A 199 2.33 9.95 -0.80
C GLN A 199 2.13 10.91 -1.97
N SER A 200 1.92 10.38 -3.19
CA SER A 200 1.64 11.20 -4.38
C SER A 200 0.33 11.99 -4.24
N ILE A 201 -0.72 11.36 -3.70
CA ILE A 201 -1.99 12.04 -3.40
C ILE A 201 -1.75 13.17 -2.41
N THR A 202 -1.08 12.89 -1.29
CA THR A 202 -0.79 13.90 -0.24
C THR A 202 0.08 15.05 -0.76
N ALA A 203 1.04 14.76 -1.65
CA ALA A 203 1.90 15.78 -2.26
C ALA A 203 1.16 16.68 -3.24
N THR A 204 0.13 16.16 -3.91
CA THR A 204 -0.70 16.92 -4.86
C THR A 204 -1.78 17.70 -4.14
N ASP A 205 -2.47 17.07 -3.20
CA ASP A 205 -3.51 17.66 -2.38
C ASP A 205 -3.44 17.09 -0.95
N SER A 206 -2.80 17.83 -0.06
CA SER A 206 -2.65 17.46 1.35
C SER A 206 -3.98 17.41 2.11
N ALA A 207 -5.04 18.02 1.57
CA ALA A 207 -6.38 18.04 2.16
C ALA A 207 -7.32 16.99 1.53
N TYR A 208 -6.81 16.14 0.62
CA TYR A 208 -7.62 15.15 -0.06
C TYR A 208 -8.31 14.19 0.95
N PRO A 209 -9.65 14.05 0.90
CA PRO A 209 -10.39 13.25 1.87
C PRO A 209 -9.88 11.80 1.95
N GLY A 210 -9.47 11.38 3.15
CA GLY A 210 -8.96 10.04 3.41
C GLY A 210 -7.47 9.83 3.11
N ALA A 211 -6.74 10.80 2.54
CA ALA A 211 -5.33 10.61 2.18
C ALA A 211 -4.44 10.26 3.39
N ALA A 212 -4.64 10.93 4.53
CA ALA A 212 -3.91 10.62 5.77
C ALA A 212 -4.18 9.19 6.25
N TRP A 213 -5.43 8.72 6.16
CA TRP A 213 -5.81 7.37 6.53
C TRP A 213 -5.21 6.32 5.59
N LEU A 214 -5.28 6.55 4.28
CA LEU A 214 -4.67 5.67 3.28
C LEU A 214 -3.16 5.55 3.48
N ASN A 215 -2.48 6.68 3.72
CA ASN A 215 -1.04 6.72 3.99
C ASN A 215 -0.68 5.96 5.28
N ALA A 216 -1.42 6.19 6.37
CA ALA A 216 -1.22 5.48 7.63
C ALA A 216 -1.44 3.96 7.47
N ARG A 217 -2.46 3.54 6.71
CA ARG A 217 -2.73 2.12 6.43
C ARG A 217 -1.62 1.50 5.60
N ALA A 218 -1.11 2.19 4.57
CA ALA A 218 0.02 1.73 3.76
C ALA A 218 1.33 1.60 4.57
N LEU A 219 1.64 2.60 5.40
CA LEU A 219 2.78 2.54 6.32
C LEU A 219 2.68 1.37 7.30
N THR A 220 1.48 1.13 7.84
CA THR A 220 1.24 0.00 8.76
C THR A 220 1.44 -1.34 8.04
N ALA A 221 0.87 -1.50 6.84
CA ALA A 221 1.04 -2.72 6.04
C ALA A 221 2.51 -2.98 5.67
N GLY A 222 3.26 -1.93 5.31
CA GLY A 222 4.69 -2.03 5.05
C GLY A 222 5.48 -2.46 6.31
N GLY A 223 5.17 -1.88 7.47
CA GLY A 223 5.78 -2.26 8.75
C GLY A 223 5.48 -3.72 9.13
N GLU A 224 4.23 -4.16 9.02
CA GLU A 224 3.86 -5.55 9.28
C GLU A 224 4.54 -6.54 8.33
N THR A 225 4.66 -6.18 7.05
CA THR A 225 5.35 -7.01 6.05
C THR A 225 6.83 -7.17 6.38
N LEU A 226 7.50 -6.09 6.84
CA LEU A 226 8.87 -6.15 7.33
C LEU A 226 9.00 -7.07 8.55
N LEU A 227 8.10 -6.95 9.53
CA LEU A 227 8.11 -7.82 10.72
C LEU A 227 7.89 -9.28 10.37
N ARG A 228 6.99 -9.57 9.42
CA ARG A 228 6.78 -10.93 8.93
C ARG A 228 8.02 -11.48 8.23
N SER A 229 8.69 -10.65 7.41
CA SER A 229 9.92 -11.05 6.73
C SER A 229 11.03 -11.46 7.71
N VAL A 230 11.15 -10.78 8.86
CA VAL A 230 12.12 -11.14 9.92
C VAL A 230 11.79 -12.51 10.51
N SER A 231 10.50 -12.83 10.68
CA SER A 231 10.08 -14.12 11.23
C SER A 231 10.21 -15.30 10.25
N GLU A 232 9.97 -15.06 8.96
CA GLU A 232 9.97 -16.10 7.93
C GLU A 232 11.36 -16.31 7.30
N GLN A 233 12.16 -15.23 7.20
CA GLN A 233 13.46 -15.20 6.54
C GLN A 233 14.47 -14.45 7.43
N PRO A 234 14.92 -15.06 8.55
CA PRO A 234 15.88 -14.44 9.44
C PRO A 234 17.22 -14.22 8.71
N GLY A 235 17.76 -13.02 8.85
CA GLY A 235 18.93 -12.55 8.10
C GLY A 235 19.81 -11.61 8.92
N ALA A 236 20.99 -11.29 8.38
CA ALA A 236 21.94 -10.38 9.02
C ALA A 236 21.41 -8.93 9.16
N ASP A 237 20.37 -8.59 8.40
CA ASP A 237 19.71 -7.29 8.32
C ASP A 237 18.41 -7.21 9.15
N ASP A 238 18.07 -8.24 9.94
CA ASP A 238 16.82 -8.26 10.73
C ASP A 238 16.66 -7.03 11.62
N ALA A 239 17.75 -6.57 12.25
CA ALA A 239 17.73 -5.38 13.11
C ALA A 239 17.35 -4.11 12.33
N GLU A 240 17.81 -3.96 11.09
CA GLU A 240 17.47 -2.82 10.23
C GLU A 240 16.00 -2.88 9.81
N ARG A 241 15.51 -4.08 9.44
CA ARG A 241 14.10 -4.30 9.10
C ARG A 241 13.16 -4.01 10.28
N VAL A 242 13.52 -4.41 11.49
CA VAL A 242 12.74 -4.09 12.70
C VAL A 242 12.72 -2.58 12.98
N VAL A 243 13.83 -1.86 12.80
CA VAL A 243 13.88 -0.41 12.93
C VAL A 243 13.01 0.29 11.88
N ALA A 244 13.08 -0.14 10.62
CA ALA A 244 12.24 0.39 9.54
C ALA A 244 10.74 0.14 9.80
N ALA A 245 10.39 -1.04 10.32
CA ALA A 245 9.02 -1.34 10.73
C ALA A 245 8.55 -0.44 11.86
N GLN A 246 9.39 -0.23 12.88
CA GLN A 246 9.09 0.68 13.99
C GLN A 246 8.81 2.11 13.51
N GLN A 247 9.65 2.64 12.62
CA GLN A 247 9.47 3.98 12.07
C GLN A 247 8.16 4.10 11.29
N SER A 248 7.88 3.12 10.42
CA SER A 248 6.65 3.09 9.61
C SER A 248 5.40 3.06 10.49
N CYS A 249 5.36 2.18 11.48
CA CYS A 249 4.20 2.05 12.37
C CYS A 249 4.07 3.22 13.36
N THR A 250 5.17 3.87 13.73
CA THR A 250 5.13 5.11 14.53
C THR A 250 4.51 6.25 13.71
N LEU A 251 4.98 6.46 12.48
CA LEU A 251 4.46 7.50 11.59
C LEU A 251 2.99 7.27 11.27
N ALA A 252 2.57 6.02 11.03
CA ALA A 252 1.17 5.68 10.84
C ALA A 252 0.29 6.11 12.02
N ARG A 253 0.75 5.89 13.26
CA ARG A 253 0.03 6.26 14.49
C ARG A 253 -0.03 7.78 14.68
N GLU A 254 0.99 8.51 14.25
CA GLU A 254 1.01 9.98 14.29
C GLU A 254 0.05 10.59 13.27
N LEU A 255 -0.04 10.01 12.07
CA LEU A 255 -0.96 10.45 11.01
C LEU A 255 -2.43 10.21 11.38
N VAL A 256 -2.73 9.05 11.96
CA VAL A 256 -4.09 8.70 12.41
C VAL A 256 -4.05 8.16 13.83
N PRO A 257 -4.21 9.05 14.84
CA PRO A 257 -4.34 8.63 16.23
C PRO A 257 -5.54 7.68 16.38
N GLY A 258 -5.32 6.55 17.05
CA GLY A 258 -6.35 5.51 17.24
C GLY A 258 -6.43 4.46 16.13
N LEU A 259 -5.48 4.44 15.17
CA LEU A 259 -5.37 3.32 14.24
C LEU A 259 -4.85 2.07 14.98
N GLU A 260 -5.78 1.23 15.47
CA GLU A 260 -5.50 0.03 16.27
C GLU A 260 -4.41 -0.88 15.67
N ARG A 261 -4.42 -1.02 14.35
CA ARG A 261 -3.46 -1.85 13.65
C ARG A 261 -2.02 -1.31 13.72
N ALA A 262 -1.84 0.01 13.69
CA ALA A 262 -0.53 0.62 13.90
C ALA A 262 -0.03 0.39 15.34
N ALA A 263 -0.94 0.40 16.32
CA ALA A 263 -0.60 0.07 17.71
C ALA A 263 -0.19 -1.41 17.86
N ALA A 264 -0.91 -2.33 17.23
CA ALA A 264 -0.58 -3.75 17.21
C ALA A 264 0.78 -4.03 16.54
N CYS A 265 1.09 -3.33 15.44
CA CYS A 265 2.41 -3.39 14.80
C CYS A 265 3.53 -2.96 15.78
N LEU A 266 3.34 -1.85 16.50
CA LEU A 266 4.33 -1.39 17.48
C LEU A 266 4.50 -2.35 18.67
N GLU A 267 3.44 -3.03 19.09
CA GLU A 267 3.53 -4.09 20.10
C GLU A 267 4.38 -5.27 19.60
N GLN A 268 4.21 -5.64 18.33
CA GLN A 268 5.03 -6.69 17.71
C GLN A 268 6.50 -6.28 17.61
N VAL A 269 6.80 -5.04 17.23
CA VAL A 269 8.16 -4.47 17.30
C VAL A 269 8.73 -4.59 18.71
N ALA A 270 7.96 -4.19 19.73
CA ALA A 270 8.40 -4.25 21.12
C ALA A 270 8.72 -5.69 21.56
N ARG A 271 7.95 -6.69 21.10
CA ARG A 271 8.25 -8.11 21.36
C ARG A 271 9.55 -8.57 20.71
N LEU A 272 9.84 -8.16 19.48
CA LEU A 272 11.07 -8.52 18.77
C LEU A 272 12.31 -7.82 19.33
N THR A 273 12.15 -6.63 19.92
CA THR A 273 13.26 -5.82 20.47
C THR A 273 13.43 -5.98 21.97
N ALA A 274 12.51 -6.66 22.66
CA ALA A 274 12.60 -6.89 24.09
C ALA A 274 13.91 -7.62 24.41
N THR A 275 14.81 -6.92 25.11
CA THR A 275 16.04 -7.55 25.62
C THR A 275 15.62 -8.64 26.60
N PRO A 276 16.11 -9.88 26.47
CA PRO A 276 15.81 -10.94 27.41
C PRO A 276 16.12 -10.44 28.82
N THR A 277 15.13 -10.48 29.72
CA THR A 277 15.37 -10.11 31.12
C THR A 277 16.47 -11.01 31.66
N ALA A 278 17.56 -10.40 32.10
CA ALA A 278 18.67 -11.14 32.71
C ALA A 278 18.13 -11.92 33.91
N VAL A 279 18.05 -13.24 33.77
CA VAL A 279 17.73 -14.13 34.89
C VAL A 279 18.81 -13.90 35.96
N PRO A 280 18.46 -13.63 37.23
CA PRO A 280 19.43 -13.40 38.29
C PRO A 280 20.48 -14.52 38.32
N ALA A 281 21.75 -14.15 38.42
CA ALA A 281 22.86 -15.09 38.50
C ALA A 281 22.75 -15.93 39.79
N ALA A 282 22.04 -17.04 39.72
CA ALA A 282 21.90 -17.99 40.81
C ALA A 282 22.24 -19.39 40.31
N ALA A 283 23.29 -19.98 40.92
CA ALA A 283 23.63 -21.40 40.88
C ALA A 283 23.71 -22.04 39.48
N GLY A 284 24.42 -21.44 38.54
CA GLY A 284 24.62 -21.98 37.20
C GLY A 284 23.33 -22.22 36.39
N LYS A 285 23.47 -22.24 35.07
CA LYS A 285 22.36 -22.52 34.16
C LYS A 285 22.84 -23.38 33.01
N LEU A 286 21.93 -24.17 32.46
CA LEU A 286 22.15 -24.80 31.17
C LEU A 286 22.01 -23.75 30.06
N VAL A 287 22.91 -23.81 29.10
CA VAL A 287 22.75 -23.18 27.80
C VAL A 287 22.56 -24.29 26.79
N VAL A 288 21.34 -24.38 26.25
CA VAL A 288 20.94 -25.41 25.30
C VAL A 288 21.09 -24.87 23.90
N GLN A 289 21.83 -25.58 23.06
CA GLN A 289 22.08 -25.23 21.67
C GLN A 289 21.73 -26.42 20.78
N ARG A 290 20.95 -26.16 19.72
CA ARG A 290 20.70 -27.17 18.68
C ARG A 290 21.96 -27.30 17.83
N ILE A 291 22.44 -28.53 17.67
CA ILE A 291 23.66 -28.83 16.89
C ILE A 291 23.35 -29.47 15.54
N ASN A 292 22.23 -30.18 15.41
CA ASN A 292 21.82 -30.83 14.16
C ASN A 292 20.30 -31.14 14.16
N GLN A 293 19.77 -31.64 13.04
CA GLN A 293 18.36 -31.99 12.85
C GLN A 293 18.15 -33.26 12.00
N ASP A 294 19.10 -34.18 12.06
CA ASP A 294 19.17 -35.40 11.24
C ASP A 294 18.88 -36.70 12.02
N ASP A 295 18.37 -36.59 13.25
CA ASP A 295 17.90 -37.77 13.98
C ASP A 295 16.56 -38.28 13.42
N ASP A 296 16.07 -39.40 13.97
CA ASP A 296 14.73 -39.92 13.68
C ASP A 296 13.68 -38.81 13.91
N PRO A 297 12.80 -38.52 12.94
CA PRO A 297 11.83 -37.41 13.03
C PRO A 297 10.79 -37.59 14.15
N THR A 298 10.71 -38.76 14.78
CA THR A 298 9.85 -39.06 15.94
C THR A 298 10.58 -38.99 17.29
N CYS A 299 11.86 -38.61 17.27
CA CYS A 299 12.72 -38.54 18.46
C CYS A 299 13.36 -37.15 18.62
N VAL A 300 13.79 -36.83 19.84
CA VAL A 300 14.71 -35.71 20.13
C VAL A 300 15.85 -36.25 20.98
N SER A 301 17.07 -35.88 20.62
CA SER A 301 18.29 -36.29 21.32
C SER A 301 18.96 -35.08 21.98
N LEU A 302 19.45 -35.25 23.21
CA LEU A 302 20.16 -34.21 23.93
C LEU A 302 21.33 -34.77 24.73
N ARG A 303 22.45 -34.05 24.72
CA ARG A 303 23.57 -34.30 25.62
C ARG A 303 23.82 -33.12 26.56
N VAL A 304 23.90 -33.37 27.86
CA VAL A 304 24.33 -32.39 28.86
C VAL A 304 25.81 -32.55 29.15
N VAL A 305 26.54 -31.42 29.24
CA VAL A 305 27.97 -31.38 29.58
C VAL A 305 28.25 -30.36 30.69
N GLY A 306 29.30 -30.59 31.47
CA GLY A 306 29.76 -29.68 32.54
C GLY A 306 29.08 -29.86 33.91
N VAL A 307 28.11 -30.77 34.04
CA VAL A 307 27.45 -31.14 35.30
C VAL A 307 27.00 -32.61 35.26
N SER A 308 26.88 -33.26 36.42
CA SER A 308 26.32 -34.61 36.51
C SER A 308 24.80 -34.56 36.37
N THR A 309 24.26 -35.40 35.47
CA THR A 309 22.82 -35.55 35.20
C THR A 309 22.20 -36.76 35.87
N THR A 310 22.88 -37.39 36.83
CA THR A 310 22.40 -38.65 37.44
C THR A 310 21.06 -38.46 38.14
N GLY A 311 20.02 -39.08 37.58
CA GLY A 311 18.63 -38.99 38.05
C GLY A 311 17.85 -37.80 37.47
N TRP A 312 18.36 -37.15 36.42
CA TRP A 312 17.63 -36.13 35.68
C TRP A 312 16.78 -36.78 34.58
N THR A 313 15.74 -36.08 34.14
CA THR A 313 14.87 -36.52 33.04
C THR A 313 14.62 -35.39 32.05
N LEU A 314 14.50 -35.72 30.77
CA LEU A 314 13.98 -34.83 29.74
C LEU A 314 12.50 -35.14 29.53
N ALA A 315 11.64 -34.13 29.58
CA ALA A 315 10.20 -34.26 29.41
C ALA A 315 9.70 -33.37 28.27
N PHE A 316 8.81 -33.89 27.43
CA PHE A 316 8.06 -33.10 26.47
C PHE A 316 6.75 -32.63 27.10
N ASP A 317 6.49 -31.32 27.07
CA ASP A 317 5.33 -30.74 27.70
C ASP A 317 4.03 -31.20 26.99
N GLY A 318 3.04 -31.61 27.79
CA GLY A 318 1.69 -31.97 27.31
C GLY A 318 1.52 -33.38 26.73
N SER A 319 2.59 -34.13 26.41
CA SER A 319 2.48 -35.48 25.82
C SER A 319 2.78 -36.62 26.80
N GLY A 320 3.33 -36.32 27.98
CA GLY A 320 3.78 -37.33 28.94
C GLY A 320 5.03 -38.09 28.51
N LEU A 321 5.58 -37.82 27.32
CA LEU A 321 6.83 -38.42 26.84
C LEU A 321 8.01 -37.95 27.68
N ARG A 322 8.81 -38.91 28.15
CA ARG A 322 9.96 -38.66 29.02
C ARG A 322 11.11 -39.62 28.70
N GLY A 323 12.33 -39.16 28.93
CA GLY A 323 13.55 -39.96 28.87
C GLY A 323 14.43 -39.65 30.08
N THR A 324 15.18 -40.65 30.55
CA THR A 324 16.12 -40.48 31.66
C THR A 324 17.52 -40.28 31.09
N PHE A 325 18.27 -39.34 31.65
CA PHE A 325 19.68 -39.17 31.26
C PHE A 325 20.52 -40.35 31.71
N ASP A 326 21.37 -40.85 30.82
CA ASP A 326 22.38 -41.84 31.15
C ASP A 326 23.52 -41.24 32.00
N GLY A 327 24.45 -42.09 32.45
CA GLY A 327 25.62 -41.67 33.23
C GLY A 327 26.62 -40.80 32.46
N ALA A 328 26.50 -40.72 31.12
CA ALA A 328 27.33 -39.89 30.25
C ALA A 328 26.64 -38.57 29.84
N GLY A 329 25.45 -38.30 30.37
CA GLY A 329 24.69 -37.09 30.10
C GLY A 329 23.86 -37.12 28.81
N ASN A 330 23.67 -38.28 28.18
CA ASN A 330 22.83 -38.39 26.98
C ASN A 330 21.41 -38.79 27.35
N VAL A 331 20.45 -38.31 26.57
CA VAL A 331 19.06 -38.74 26.61
C VAL A 331 18.48 -38.71 25.20
N ARG A 332 17.55 -39.61 24.94
CA ARG A 332 16.74 -39.62 23.72
C ARG A 332 15.30 -39.89 24.10
N VAL A 333 14.40 -39.04 23.63
CA VAL A 333 12.95 -39.16 23.86
C VAL A 333 12.27 -39.39 22.52
N CYS A 334 11.58 -40.51 22.37
CA CYS A 334 10.90 -40.92 21.14
C CYS A 334 9.39 -41.08 21.35
N GLY A 335 8.65 -41.24 20.26
CA GLY A 335 7.19 -41.37 20.28
C GLY A 335 6.46 -40.06 19.97
N LEU A 336 7.19 -39.04 19.52
CA LEU A 336 6.60 -37.83 18.96
C LEU A 336 5.94 -38.16 17.62
N ALA A 337 4.91 -37.40 17.24
CA ALA A 337 4.52 -37.41 15.83
C ALA A 337 5.69 -36.90 14.98
N SER A 338 5.80 -37.38 13.74
CA SER A 338 6.88 -37.01 12.83
C SER A 338 7.00 -35.48 12.74
N ARG A 339 8.19 -34.95 13.07
CA ARG A 339 8.51 -33.52 13.04
C ARG A 339 7.60 -32.64 13.94
N GLN A 340 6.98 -33.22 14.97
CA GLN A 340 6.15 -32.48 15.93
C GLN A 340 6.99 -31.41 16.65
N GLU A 341 6.44 -30.21 16.75
CA GLU A 341 7.01 -29.09 17.48
C GLU A 341 6.43 -29.00 18.89
N GLY A 342 7.22 -28.50 19.84
CA GLY A 342 6.78 -28.27 21.20
C GLY A 342 7.86 -27.70 22.10
N THR A 343 7.65 -27.80 23.41
CA THR A 343 8.61 -27.37 24.43
C THR A 343 9.06 -28.57 25.24
N MET A 344 10.37 -28.68 25.45
CA MET A 344 10.95 -29.65 26.36
C MET A 344 11.51 -28.98 27.61
N ARG A 345 11.53 -29.76 28.70
CA ARG A 345 12.07 -29.36 30.00
C ARG A 345 13.02 -30.42 30.53
N ILE A 346 14.21 -30.00 30.95
CA ILE A 346 15.15 -30.81 31.73
C ILE A 346 14.75 -30.67 33.20
N LEU A 347 14.35 -31.78 33.80
CA LEU A 347 13.98 -31.87 35.20
C LEU A 347 15.13 -32.49 35.99
N GLY A 348 15.52 -31.84 37.07
CA GLY A 348 16.56 -32.34 37.98
C GLY A 348 16.06 -33.50 38.83
N ARG A 349 16.91 -34.00 39.75
CA ARG A 349 16.57 -35.13 40.63
C ARG A 349 15.33 -34.88 41.50
N SER A 350 15.05 -33.63 41.87
CA SER A 350 13.85 -33.25 42.63
C SER A 350 12.57 -33.21 41.79
N GLY A 351 12.65 -33.43 40.47
CA GLY A 351 11.55 -33.24 39.53
C GLY A 351 11.31 -31.77 39.13
N ALA A 352 12.02 -30.82 39.75
CA ALA A 352 11.95 -29.41 39.37
C ALA A 352 12.73 -29.15 38.07
N ALA A 353 12.28 -28.16 37.30
CA ALA A 353 12.99 -27.73 36.10
C ALA A 353 14.38 -27.17 36.46
N VAL A 354 15.39 -27.61 35.73
CA VAL A 354 16.76 -27.09 35.85
C VAL A 354 16.83 -25.70 35.21
N SER A 355 17.56 -24.78 35.84
CA SER A 355 17.78 -23.43 35.30
C SER A 355 18.35 -23.49 33.89
N GLY A 356 17.72 -22.80 32.93
CA GLY A 356 18.09 -22.86 31.51
C GLY A 356 17.74 -24.16 30.78
N GLY A 357 17.02 -25.07 31.43
CA GLY A 357 16.64 -26.38 30.89
C GLY A 357 15.31 -26.42 30.13
N ILE A 358 14.69 -25.28 29.82
CA ILE A 358 13.44 -25.18 29.05
C ILE A 358 13.74 -24.61 27.67
N PHE A 359 13.38 -25.32 26.60
CA PHE A 359 13.72 -24.92 25.24
C PHE A 359 12.71 -25.46 24.21
N PRO A 360 12.48 -24.75 23.09
CA PRO A 360 11.65 -25.23 22.00
C PRO A 360 12.36 -26.37 21.25
N VAL A 361 11.59 -27.32 20.75
CA VAL A 361 12.09 -28.49 20.02
C VAL A 361 11.19 -28.85 18.87
N ARG A 362 11.76 -29.56 17.90
CA ARG A 362 11.06 -30.29 16.85
C ARG A 362 11.59 -31.73 16.78
N GLY A 363 10.73 -32.70 16.47
CA GLY A 363 11.17 -34.06 16.18
C GLY A 363 12.29 -34.10 15.12
N GLY A 364 13.34 -34.87 15.37
CA GLY A 364 14.59 -34.92 14.61
C GLY A 364 15.70 -34.00 15.14
N ASP A 365 15.41 -33.07 16.06
CA ASP A 365 16.42 -32.17 16.62
C ASP A 365 17.44 -32.91 17.52
N ILE A 366 18.71 -32.49 17.41
CA ILE A 366 19.82 -32.92 18.29
C ILE A 366 20.39 -31.69 19.01
N PHE A 367 20.47 -31.77 20.33
CA PHE A 367 20.91 -30.67 21.19
C PHE A 367 22.15 -31.01 22.02
N VAL A 368 22.93 -29.98 22.36
CA VAL A 368 23.92 -30.00 23.43
C VAL A 368 23.57 -28.92 24.44
N ALA A 369 23.55 -29.29 25.72
CA ALA A 369 23.29 -28.41 26.84
C ALA A 369 24.55 -28.28 27.70
N THR A 370 25.13 -27.09 27.77
CA THR A 370 26.35 -26.84 28.55
C THR A 370 26.02 -26.15 29.86
N TRP A 371 26.50 -26.69 30.98
CA TRP A 371 26.39 -26.04 32.28
C TRP A 371 27.34 -24.85 32.38
N GLN A 372 26.80 -23.65 32.51
CA GLN A 372 27.55 -22.41 32.75
C GLN A 372 27.36 -22.02 34.22
N ARG A 373 28.45 -21.75 34.93
CA ARG A 373 28.40 -21.33 36.34
C ARG A 373 28.27 -19.82 36.50
#